data_AF-A0A3D0VF95-F1
#
_entry.id   AF-A0A3D0VF95-F1
#
_cell.length_a   1.000
_cell.length_b   1.000
_cell.length_c   1.000
_cell.angle_alpha   90.00
_cell.angle_beta   90.00
_cell.angle_gamma   90.00
#
_symmetry.space_group_name_H-M   'P 1'
#
loop_
_entity.id
_entity.type
_entity.pdbx_description
1 polymer ?
#
loop_
_entity_poly.entity_id
_entity_poly.type
_entity_poly.pdbx_seq_one_letter_code
_entity_poly.pdbx_strand_id
1 'polypeptide(L)'
;RTIIGYPAPKKQNTGKIHGSALGAEEVAALKTVLGFDPAKSFDVDQAVLAHARSVVDRGAAAKKEWEESFNAWQAANPEGAALLQRIEARELPEGLAAALPVFPAGKDVSTRAASGKVLNALGPVMPELWGGSADLAESNNTT
;
A
#
# COMPACT_ATOMS: atom_id res chain seq x y z
N ARG A 1 0.03 -2.33 -24.40
CA ARG A 1 0.45 -3.63 -24.99
C ARG A 1 1.96 -3.73 -24.86
N THR A 2 2.49 -4.85 -24.37
CA THR A 2 3.93 -5.14 -24.23
C THR A 2 4.25 -6.51 -24.83
N ILE A 3 5.53 -6.82 -25.02
CA ILE A 3 6.01 -8.17 -25.36
C ILE A 3 6.71 -8.72 -24.13
N ILE A 4 6.20 -9.82 -23.56
CA ILE A 4 6.81 -10.45 -22.40
C ILE A 4 8.23 -10.94 -22.74
N GLY A 5 9.20 -10.58 -21.91
CA GLY A 5 10.60 -10.99 -22.05
C GLY A 5 11.38 -10.31 -23.18
N TYR A 6 10.89 -9.20 -23.74
CA TYR A 6 11.66 -8.39 -24.69
C TYR A 6 12.97 -7.89 -24.07
N PRO A 7 14.11 -7.88 -24.78
CA PRO A 7 14.35 -8.34 -26.16
C PRO A 7 14.99 -9.74 -26.26
N ALA A 8 14.58 -10.71 -25.42
CA ALA A 8 15.15 -12.06 -25.45
C ALA A 8 14.94 -12.72 -26.83
N PRO A 9 16.01 -13.07 -27.56
CA PRO A 9 15.93 -13.35 -29.00
C PRO A 9 15.14 -14.62 -29.34
N LYS A 10 15.19 -15.66 -28.51
CA LYS A 10 14.51 -16.93 -28.78
C LYS A 10 13.28 -17.14 -27.90
N LYS A 11 13.22 -16.49 -26.74
CA LYS A 11 12.18 -16.77 -25.73
C LYS A 11 11.15 -15.65 -25.52
N GLN A 12 11.35 -14.43 -26.04
CA GLN A 12 10.32 -13.38 -25.93
C GLN A 12 8.99 -13.83 -26.55
N ASN A 13 7.87 -13.32 -26.03
CA ASN A 13 6.52 -13.65 -26.49
C ASN A 13 6.13 -15.14 -26.39
N THR A 14 6.69 -15.89 -25.43
CA THR A 14 6.36 -17.30 -25.19
C THR A 14 5.87 -17.53 -23.77
N GLY A 15 5.06 -18.57 -23.53
CA GLY A 15 4.64 -18.91 -22.16
C GLY A 15 5.80 -19.33 -21.25
N LYS A 16 6.84 -19.97 -21.82
CA LYS A 16 8.01 -20.45 -21.07
C LYS A 16 8.85 -19.31 -20.47
N ILE A 17 8.77 -18.09 -20.99
CA ILE A 17 9.53 -16.95 -20.45
C ILE A 17 8.95 -16.38 -19.15
N HIS A 18 7.73 -16.76 -18.77
CA HIS A 18 7.06 -16.20 -17.58
C HIS A 18 7.63 -16.74 -16.26
N GLY A 19 7.73 -18.07 -16.13
CA GLY A 19 7.93 -18.73 -14.83
C GLY A 19 9.16 -19.61 -14.73
N SER A 20 10.13 -19.49 -15.64
CA SER A 20 11.34 -20.31 -15.62
C SER A 20 12.59 -19.50 -15.95
N ALA A 21 13.74 -19.96 -15.46
CA ALA A 21 15.02 -19.36 -15.80
C ALA A 21 15.23 -19.33 -17.31
N LEU A 22 15.78 -18.24 -17.83
CA LEU A 22 16.07 -18.09 -19.25
C LEU A 22 17.06 -19.16 -19.76
N GLY A 23 17.95 -19.65 -18.89
CA GLY A 23 19.04 -20.56 -19.24
C GLY A 23 20.26 -19.79 -19.75
N ALA A 24 21.46 -20.37 -19.56
CA ALA A 24 22.72 -19.68 -19.79
C ALA A 24 22.87 -19.14 -21.23
N GLU A 25 22.46 -19.92 -22.23
CA GLU A 25 22.51 -19.51 -23.64
C GLU A 25 21.64 -18.28 -23.92
N GLU A 26 20.40 -18.26 -23.42
CA GLU A 26 19.48 -17.15 -23.67
C GLU A 26 19.92 -15.89 -22.91
N VAL A 27 20.47 -16.03 -21.69
CA VAL A 27 21.03 -14.91 -20.93
C VAL A 27 22.22 -14.30 -21.66
N ALA A 28 23.15 -15.13 -22.16
CA ALA A 28 24.30 -14.64 -22.92
C ALA A 28 23.86 -13.92 -24.22
N ALA A 29 22.91 -14.50 -24.96
CA ALA A 29 22.38 -13.89 -26.18
C ALA A 29 21.66 -12.56 -25.90
N LEU A 30 20.86 -12.49 -24.83
CA LEU A 30 20.20 -11.26 -24.39
C LEU A 30 21.22 -10.16 -24.05
N LYS A 31 22.29 -10.49 -23.31
CA LYS A 31 23.37 -9.54 -23.00
C LYS A 31 23.99 -8.99 -24.27
N THR A 32 24.32 -9.84 -25.24
CA THR A 32 24.86 -9.39 -26.55
C THR A 32 23.89 -8.47 -27.29
N VAL A 33 22.58 -8.79 -27.32
CA VAL A 33 21.55 -7.92 -27.94
C VAL A 33 21.49 -6.53 -27.29
N LEU A 34 21.70 -6.46 -25.98
CA LEU A 34 21.70 -5.21 -25.21
C LEU A 34 23.06 -4.49 -25.19
N GLY A 35 24.10 -5.06 -25.79
CA GLY A 35 25.46 -4.49 -25.78
C GLY A 35 26.24 -4.73 -24.46
N PHE A 36 25.83 -5.70 -23.65
CA PHE A 36 26.48 -6.09 -22.39
C PHE A 36 27.51 -7.21 -22.62
N ASP A 37 28.46 -7.33 -21.69
CA ASP A 37 29.40 -8.45 -21.64
C ASP A 37 28.69 -9.76 -21.21
N PRO A 38 28.61 -10.80 -22.07
CA PRO A 38 27.94 -12.05 -21.75
C PRO A 38 28.57 -12.81 -20.57
N ALA A 39 29.87 -12.60 -20.29
CA ALA A 39 30.61 -13.31 -19.25
C ALA A 39 30.37 -12.75 -17.84
N LYS A 40 29.99 -11.48 -17.71
CA LYS A 40 29.76 -10.85 -16.40
C LYS A 40 28.33 -11.04 -15.92
N SER A 41 28.14 -11.16 -14.62
CA SER A 41 26.82 -11.24 -13.99
C SER A 41 26.69 -10.17 -12.92
N PHE A 42 25.48 -9.60 -12.79
CA PHE A 42 25.22 -8.45 -11.91
C PHE A 42 26.14 -7.24 -12.19
N ASP A 43 26.54 -7.07 -13.46
CA ASP A 43 27.33 -5.92 -13.88
C ASP A 43 26.43 -4.69 -13.98
N VAL A 44 26.79 -3.63 -13.26
CA VAL A 44 26.03 -2.38 -13.22
C VAL A 44 26.98 -1.25 -13.56
N ASP A 45 26.69 -0.56 -14.66
CA ASP A 45 27.40 0.64 -15.05
C ASP A 45 27.24 1.72 -13.96
N GLN A 46 28.37 2.27 -13.51
CA GLN A 46 28.39 3.33 -12.50
C GLN A 46 27.62 4.58 -12.96
N ALA A 47 27.60 4.90 -14.25
CA ALA A 47 26.82 6.02 -14.77
C ALA A 47 25.31 5.77 -14.66
N VAL A 48 24.85 4.54 -14.91
CA VAL A 48 23.45 4.15 -14.71
C VAL A 48 23.08 4.22 -13.22
N LEU A 49 23.95 3.72 -12.34
CA LEU A 49 23.72 3.79 -10.90
C LEU A 49 23.68 5.24 -10.40
N ALA A 50 24.61 6.09 -10.85
CA ALA A 50 24.63 7.51 -10.52
C ALA A 50 23.36 8.22 -11.00
N HIS A 51 22.94 7.97 -12.24
CA HIS A 51 21.69 8.50 -12.77
C HIS A 51 20.48 8.04 -11.95
N ALA A 52 20.38 6.74 -11.66
CA ALA A 52 19.29 6.20 -10.85
C ALA A 52 19.26 6.83 -9.44
N ARG A 53 20.43 7.02 -8.82
CA ARG A 53 20.56 7.64 -7.49
C ARG A 53 20.18 9.12 -7.45
N SER A 54 20.16 9.83 -8.59
CA SER A 54 19.62 11.20 -8.66
C SER A 54 18.15 11.31 -8.21
N VAL A 55 17.41 10.19 -8.14
CA VAL A 55 16.07 10.14 -7.56
C VAL A 55 16.06 10.54 -6.08
N VAL A 56 17.16 10.32 -5.35
CA VAL A 56 17.30 10.70 -3.94
C VAL A 56 17.20 12.21 -3.80
N ASP A 57 17.91 12.96 -4.64
CA ASP A 57 17.91 14.43 -4.59
C ASP A 57 16.53 14.99 -4.97
N ARG A 58 15.91 14.43 -6.03
CA ARG A 58 14.54 14.81 -6.42
C ARG A 58 13.54 14.50 -5.30
N GLY A 59 13.65 13.34 -4.68
CA GLY A 59 12.79 12.92 -3.57
C GLY A 59 12.98 13.79 -2.34
N ALA A 60 14.22 14.14 -2.00
CA ALA A 60 14.53 15.04 -0.88
C ALA A 60 13.95 16.45 -1.11
N ALA A 61 14.07 16.98 -2.32
CA ALA A 61 13.47 18.28 -2.67
C ALA A 61 11.94 18.26 -2.56
N ALA A 62 11.29 17.26 -3.14
CA ALA A 62 9.84 17.10 -3.06
C ALA A 62 9.36 16.89 -1.62
N LYS A 63 10.10 16.11 -0.82
CA LYS A 63 9.79 15.90 0.60
C LYS A 63 9.88 17.20 1.39
N LYS A 64 10.94 18.00 1.16
CA LYS A 64 11.09 19.29 1.84
C LYS A 64 9.95 20.25 1.52
N GLU A 65 9.58 20.38 0.25
CA GLU A 65 8.45 21.21 -0.17
C GLU A 65 7.13 20.73 0.46
N TRP A 66 6.91 19.41 0.47
CA TRP A 66 5.75 18.82 1.13
C TRP A 66 5.76 19.09 2.64
N GLU A 67 6.89 18.92 3.34
CA GLU A 67 7.04 19.17 4.77
C GLU A 67 6.69 20.61 5.15
N GLU A 68 7.09 21.59 4.35
CA GLU A 68 6.70 23.00 4.56
C GLU A 68 5.17 23.17 4.50
N SER A 69 4.52 22.60 3.48
CA SER A 69 3.05 22.65 3.34
C SER A 69 2.32 21.88 4.44
N PHE A 70 2.89 20.74 4.87
CA PHE A 70 2.31 19.88 5.89
C PHE A 70 2.41 20.51 7.27
N ASN A 71 3.54 21.13 7.61
CA ASN A 71 3.70 21.90 8.86
C ASN A 71 2.71 23.08 8.91
N ALA A 72 2.52 23.79 7.81
CA ALA A 72 1.53 24.86 7.72
C ALA A 72 0.10 24.32 7.91
N TRP A 73 -0.23 23.17 7.31
CA TRP A 73 -1.51 22.49 7.52
C TRP A 73 -1.71 22.08 8.97
N GLN A 74 -0.69 21.48 9.62
CA GLN A 74 -0.77 21.06 11.03
C GLN A 74 -1.05 22.25 11.96
N ALA A 75 -0.36 23.37 11.74
CA ALA A 75 -0.58 24.59 12.51
C ALA A 75 -1.99 25.17 12.31
N ALA A 76 -2.53 25.09 11.09
CA ALA A 76 -3.87 25.57 10.75
C ALA A 76 -5.00 24.59 11.14
N ASN A 77 -4.70 23.30 11.37
CA ASN A 77 -5.69 22.24 11.61
C ASN A 77 -5.30 21.39 12.85
N PRO A 78 -5.25 21.99 14.05
CA PRO A 78 -4.73 21.31 15.24
C PRO A 78 -5.49 20.03 15.60
N GLU A 79 -6.82 19.99 15.42
CA GLU A 79 -7.63 18.79 15.67
C GLU A 79 -7.31 17.66 14.68
N GLY A 80 -7.19 17.98 13.39
CA GLY A 80 -6.82 17.03 12.35
C GLY A 80 -5.38 16.52 12.51
N ALA A 81 -4.47 17.37 12.95
CA ALA A 81 -3.09 17.00 13.27
C ALA A 81 -3.02 16.04 14.46
N ALA A 82 -3.76 16.31 15.54
CA ALA A 82 -3.85 15.41 16.70
C ALA A 82 -4.48 14.06 16.34
N LEU A 83 -5.53 14.06 15.51
CA LEU A 83 -6.13 12.84 14.97
C LEU A 83 -5.12 12.01 14.18
N LEU A 84 -4.41 12.63 13.24
CA LEU A 84 -3.39 11.96 12.43
C LEU A 84 -2.28 11.38 13.31
N GLN A 85 -1.77 12.16 14.27
CA GLN A 85 -0.72 11.72 15.19
C GLN A 85 -1.15 10.48 15.98
N ARG A 86 -2.38 10.47 16.52
CA ARG A 86 -2.93 9.32 17.24
C ARG A 86 -3.00 8.07 16.35
N ILE A 87 -3.48 8.23 15.12
CA ILE A 87 -3.60 7.12 14.15
C ILE A 87 -2.22 6.56 13.78
N GLU A 88 -1.24 7.43 13.52
CA GLU A 88 0.13 7.02 13.19
C GLU A 88 0.82 6.31 14.35
N ALA A 89 0.56 6.75 15.59
CA ALA A 89 1.01 6.08 16.81
C ALA A 89 0.26 4.76 17.10
N ARG A 90 -0.80 4.45 16.33
CA ARG A 90 -1.69 3.29 16.52
C ARG A 90 -2.37 3.28 17.89
N GLU A 91 -2.68 4.46 18.40
CA GLU A 91 -3.38 4.64 19.67
C GLU A 91 -4.89 4.67 19.45
N LEU A 92 -5.63 4.07 20.38
CA LEU A 92 -7.10 4.05 20.33
C LEU A 92 -7.67 5.41 20.78
N PRO A 93 -8.83 5.83 20.25
CA PRO A 93 -9.47 7.05 20.71
C PRO A 93 -9.93 6.91 22.16
N GLU A 94 -9.89 8.01 22.90
CA GLU A 94 -10.54 8.09 24.20
C GLU A 94 -12.04 7.79 24.07
N GLY A 95 -12.62 7.18 25.10
CA GLY A 95 -14.05 6.85 25.10
C GLY A 95 -14.44 5.60 24.30
N LEU A 96 -13.51 4.93 23.61
CA LEU A 96 -13.79 3.70 22.86
C LEU A 96 -14.54 2.65 23.68
N ALA A 97 -14.01 2.31 24.87
CA ALA A 97 -14.59 1.30 25.73
C ALA A 97 -15.98 1.70 26.24
N ALA A 98 -16.19 3.00 26.48
CA ALA A 98 -17.47 3.53 26.94
C ALA A 98 -18.53 3.58 25.82
N ALA A 99 -18.11 3.69 24.56
CA ALA A 99 -19.00 3.66 23.41
C ALA A 99 -19.58 2.26 23.15
N LEU A 100 -18.91 1.19 23.61
CA LEU A 100 -19.36 -0.17 23.33
C LEU A 100 -20.73 -0.47 23.98
N PRO A 101 -21.70 -1.02 23.22
CA PRO A 101 -22.99 -1.39 23.77
C PRO A 101 -22.87 -2.55 24.76
N VAL A 102 -23.65 -2.49 25.83
CA VAL A 102 -23.83 -3.61 26.76
C VAL A 102 -25.05 -4.43 26.34
N PHE A 103 -24.89 -5.74 26.26
CA PHE A 103 -25.97 -6.68 25.94
C PHE A 103 -26.41 -7.43 27.20
N PRO A 104 -27.52 -7.05 27.85
CA PRO A 104 -27.98 -7.72 29.05
C PRO A 104 -28.49 -9.14 28.75
N ALA A 105 -28.41 -10.02 29.74
CA ALA A 105 -28.97 -11.36 29.66
C ALA A 105 -30.51 -11.33 29.52
N GLY A 106 -31.08 -12.38 28.90
CA GLY A 106 -32.53 -12.54 28.76
C GLY A 106 -33.16 -11.92 27.52
N LYS A 107 -32.35 -11.35 26.60
CA LYS A 107 -32.80 -10.89 25.29
C LYS A 107 -31.92 -11.46 24.19
N ASP A 108 -32.55 -12.16 23.24
CA ASP A 108 -31.84 -12.73 22.10
C ASP A 108 -31.44 -11.65 21.10
N VAL A 109 -30.21 -11.74 20.59
CA VAL A 109 -29.69 -10.89 19.51
C VAL A 109 -28.76 -11.73 18.63
N SER A 110 -28.99 -11.71 17.31
CA SER A 110 -28.05 -12.34 16.39
C SER A 110 -26.69 -11.63 16.42
N THR A 111 -25.59 -12.36 16.31
CA THR A 111 -24.24 -11.78 16.36
C THR A 111 -23.99 -10.77 15.24
N ARG A 112 -24.61 -10.93 14.06
CA ARG A 112 -24.58 -9.92 12.99
C ARG A 112 -25.25 -8.60 13.39
N ALA A 113 -26.39 -8.66 14.08
CA ALA A 113 -27.08 -7.48 14.57
C ALA A 113 -26.31 -6.82 15.74
N ALA A 114 -25.66 -7.64 16.59
CA ALA A 114 -24.74 -7.14 17.60
C ALA A 114 -23.53 -6.44 16.97
N SER A 115 -22.95 -7.00 15.90
CA SER A 115 -21.87 -6.38 15.12
C SER A 115 -22.28 -5.00 14.58
N GLY A 116 -23.45 -4.89 13.95
CA GLY A 116 -23.93 -3.61 13.45
C GLY A 116 -24.15 -2.56 14.55
N LYS A 117 -24.61 -2.98 15.74
CA LYS A 117 -24.72 -2.08 16.90
C LYS A 117 -23.34 -1.59 17.38
N VAL A 118 -22.34 -2.47 17.40
CA VAL A 118 -20.97 -2.09 17.75
C VAL A 118 -20.41 -1.12 16.71
N LEU A 119 -20.52 -1.41 15.41
CA LEU A 119 -20.04 -0.53 14.34
C LEU A 119 -20.67 0.86 14.41
N ASN A 120 -22.00 0.92 14.58
CA ASN A 120 -22.72 2.19 14.72
C ASN A 120 -22.30 2.98 15.97
N ALA A 121 -21.98 2.29 17.07
CA ALA A 121 -21.51 2.94 18.29
C ALA A 121 -20.06 3.43 18.18
N LEU A 122 -19.21 2.72 17.42
CA LEU A 122 -17.82 3.08 17.20
C LEU A 122 -17.64 4.22 16.20
N GLY A 123 -18.51 4.34 15.19
CA GLY A 123 -18.41 5.35 14.13
C GLY A 123 -18.18 6.80 14.64
N PRO A 124 -18.96 7.30 15.62
CA PRO A 124 -18.76 8.64 16.17
C PRO A 124 -17.46 8.86 16.93
N VAL A 125 -16.85 7.80 17.50
CA VAL A 125 -15.64 7.91 18.35
C VAL A 125 -14.35 7.50 17.63
N MET A 126 -14.46 6.83 16.49
CA MET A 126 -13.32 6.35 15.70
C MET A 126 -13.43 6.85 14.25
N PRO A 127 -13.03 8.10 13.97
CA PRO A 127 -13.13 8.70 12.63
C PRO A 127 -12.38 7.95 11.52
N GLU A 128 -11.37 7.16 11.90
CA GLU A 128 -10.61 6.29 11.01
C GLU A 128 -11.29 4.96 10.69
N LEU A 129 -12.44 4.65 11.30
CA LEU A 129 -13.21 3.44 11.02
C LEU A 129 -14.03 3.62 9.75
N TRP A 130 -13.70 2.85 8.73
CA TRP A 130 -14.44 2.81 7.46
C TRP A 130 -14.53 1.38 6.94
N GLY A 131 -15.53 1.12 6.11
CA GLY A 131 -15.78 -0.19 5.55
C GLY A 131 -17.15 -0.25 4.87
N GLY A 132 -17.60 -1.46 4.55
CA GLY A 132 -18.90 -1.65 3.94
C GLY A 132 -19.16 -3.13 3.64
N SER A 133 -20.02 -3.37 2.67
CA SER A 133 -20.42 -4.70 2.25
C SER A 133 -20.53 -4.80 0.73
N ALA A 134 -20.23 -5.97 0.18
CA ALA A 134 -20.47 -6.28 -1.23
C ALA A 134 -21.93 -6.73 -1.40
N ASP A 135 -22.82 -5.79 -1.76
CA ASP A 135 -24.26 -6.01 -2.04
C ASP A 135 -25.09 -6.58 -0.87
N LEU A 136 -24.51 -6.71 0.32
CA LEU A 136 -25.14 -7.36 1.48
C LEU A 136 -25.18 -6.43 2.70
N ALA A 137 -25.27 -5.11 2.52
CA ALA A 137 -25.18 -4.13 3.61
C ALA A 137 -26.20 -4.38 4.73
N GLU A 138 -27.47 -4.54 4.36
CA GLU A 138 -28.55 -4.85 5.32
C GLU A 138 -28.39 -6.25 5.94
N SER A 139 -27.96 -7.22 5.14
CA SER A 139 -27.75 -8.60 5.61
C SER A 139 -26.59 -8.72 6.61
N ASN A 140 -25.53 -7.95 6.40
CA ASN A 140 -24.31 -7.95 7.22
C ASN A 140 -24.37 -6.94 8.37
N ASN A 141 -25.31 -5.97 8.33
CA ASN A 141 -25.44 -4.87 9.30
C ASN A 141 -24.15 -4.02 9.36
N THR A 142 -23.68 -3.55 8.21
CA THR A 142 -22.43 -2.76 8.05
C THR A 142 -22.68 -1.27 7.79
N THR A 143 -23.92 -0.81 7.94
CA THR A 143 -24.35 0.58 7.75
C THR A 143 -25.12 1.09 8.96
#